data_AF-A0A1Q9RY72-F1
#
_entry.id   AF-A0A1Q9RY72-F1
#
_cell.length_a   1.000
_cell.length_b   1.000
_cell.length_c   1.000
_cell.angle_alpha   90.00
_cell.angle_beta   90.00
_cell.angle_gamma   90.00
#
_symmetry.space_group_name_H-M   'P 1'
#
loop_
_entity.id
_entity.type
_entity.pdbx_description
1 polymer ?
#
loop_
_entity_poly.entity_id
_entity_poly.type
_entity_poly.pdbx_seq_one_letter_code
_entity_poly.pdbx_strand_id
1 'polypeptide(L)' 'MEDRPVETEEERVMDRRDGLRPVVVGVDGSEQALRAVRWGAAEAARHRVPPRMMGAFAWLGPQGAGHRNLEEGGDRGAS' A
#
# COMPACT_ATOMS: atom_id res chain seq x y z
N MET A 1 37.60 -30.71 -22.53
CA MET A 1 37.22 -31.20 -21.20
C MET A 1 38.16 -30.52 -20.22
N GLU A 2 37.78 -29.55 -19.41
CA GLU A 2 36.64 -28.65 -19.28
C GLU A 2 37.13 -27.63 -18.26
N ASP A 3 36.76 -26.36 -18.41
CA ASP A 3 36.40 -25.52 -17.27
C ASP A 3 35.91 -24.20 -17.86
N ARG A 4 34.68 -24.27 -18.38
CA ARG A 4 33.84 -23.08 -18.37
C ARG A 4 33.40 -22.89 -16.92
N PRO A 5 33.54 -21.70 -16.32
CA PRO A 5 33.04 -21.48 -14.97
C PRO A 5 31.53 -21.70 -15.02
N VAL A 6 31.07 -22.69 -14.26
CA VAL A 6 29.66 -22.95 -14.03
C VAL A 6 29.23 -21.88 -13.03
N GLU A 7 28.78 -20.73 -13.54
CA GLU A 7 28.09 -19.75 -12.70
C GLU A 7 26.89 -20.46 -12.08
N THR A 8 26.95 -20.67 -10.77
CA THR A 8 26.05 -21.52 -10.01
C THR A 8 24.62 -21.06 -10.25
N GLU A 9 23.69 -21.98 -10.55
CA GLU A 9 22.27 -21.67 -10.73
C GLU A 9 21.65 -20.90 -9.55
N GLU A 10 22.26 -20.99 -8.36
CA GLU A 10 21.88 -20.22 -7.17
C GLU A 10 22.04 -18.71 -7.33
N GLU A 11 23.04 -18.22 -8.07
CA GLU A 11 23.22 -16.78 -8.38
C GLU A 11 22.13 -16.31 -9.36
N ARG A 12 21.72 -17.18 -10.28
CA ARG A 12 20.57 -17.01 -11.19
C ARG A 12 19.21 -17.10 -10.48
N VAL A 13 19.15 -17.68 -9.29
CA VAL A 13 17.95 -17.74 -8.45
C VAL A 13 17.80 -16.48 -7.59
N MET A 14 18.90 -15.79 -7.27
CA MET A 14 18.87 -14.44 -6.68
C MET A 14 18.47 -13.34 -7.70
N ASP A 15 18.53 -13.66 -9.00
CA ASP A 15 18.28 -12.76 -10.14
C ASP A 15 16.79 -12.44 -10.47
N ARG A 16 15.79 -13.13 -9.89
CA ARG A 16 14.36 -12.85 -10.24
C ARG A 16 13.51 -12.24 -9.14
N ARG A 17 13.98 -12.23 -7.89
CA ARG A 17 13.20 -11.70 -6.76
C ARG A 17 13.72 -10.38 -6.21
N ASP A 18 15.00 -10.07 -6.41
CA ASP A 18 15.56 -8.80 -5.94
C ASP A 18 15.51 -7.68 -6.99
N GLY A 19 15.58 -8.01 -8.29
CA GLY A 19 15.57 -7.04 -9.39
C GLY A 19 14.20 -6.58 -9.92
N LEU A 20 13.09 -7.15 -9.41
CA LEU A 20 11.74 -6.92 -9.94
C LEU A 20 10.71 -6.57 -8.86
N ARG A 21 11.13 -6.07 -7.69
CA ARG A 21 10.18 -5.69 -6.65
C ARG A 21 9.40 -4.44 -7.08
N PRO A 22 8.06 -4.53 -7.18
CA PRO A 22 7.23 -3.41 -7.60
C PRO A 22 7.26 -2.30 -6.55
N VAL A 23 7.25 -1.05 -7.00
CA VAL A 23 6.97 0.08 -6.11
C VAL A 23 5.45 0.19 -5.97
N VAL A 24 4.97 0.08 -4.73
CA VAL A 24 3.55 0.16 -4.37
C VAL A 24 3.31 1.46 -3.61
N VAL A 25 2.28 2.21 -3.99
CA VAL A 25 1.91 3.48 -3.36
C VAL A 25 0.46 3.44 -2.88
N GLY A 26 0.23 3.76 -1.61
CA GLY A 26 -1.11 3.95 -1.05
C GLY A 26 -1.72 5.28 -1.46
N VAL A 27 -3.00 5.29 -1.83
CA VAL A 27 -3.76 6.51 -2.17
C VAL A 27 -5.05 6.61 -1.35
N ASP A 28 -5.24 7.75 -0.69
CA ASP A 28 -6.43 8.06 0.13
C ASP A 28 -7.05 9.44 -0.19
N GLY A 29 -6.54 10.14 -1.22
CA GLY A 29 -6.99 11.47 -1.64
C GLY A 29 -6.35 12.63 -0.88
N SER A 30 -5.48 12.38 0.09
CA SER A 30 -4.75 13.42 0.83
C SER A 30 -3.61 14.05 0.01
N GLU A 31 -3.19 15.25 0.40
CA GLU A 31 -1.96 15.89 -0.12
C GLU A 31 -0.71 15.04 0.13
N GLN A 32 -0.70 14.28 1.23
CA GLN A 32 0.35 13.34 1.60
C GLN A 32 0.41 12.20 0.58
N ALA A 33 -0.74 11.64 0.19
CA ALA A 33 -0.79 10.62 -0.86
C ALA A 33 -0.32 11.15 -2.21
N LEU A 34 -0.64 12.40 -2.58
CA LEU A 34 -0.11 13.02 -3.80
C LEU A 34 1.42 13.14 -3.79
N ARG A 35 2.02 13.51 -2.66
CA ARG A 35 3.47 13.52 -2.50
C ARG A 35 4.07 12.11 -2.61
N ALA A 36 3.42 11.11 -2.02
CA ALA A 36 3.84 9.71 -2.11
C ALA A 36 3.79 9.18 -3.55
N VAL A 37 2.77 9.54 -4.33
CA VAL A 37 2.66 9.18 -5.76
C VAL A 37 3.82 9.75 -6.57
N ARG A 38 4.16 11.03 -6.35
CA ARG A 38 5.30 11.67 -7.05
C ARG A 38 6.61 10.95 -6.76
N TRP A 39 6.86 10.63 -5.49
CA TRP A 39 8.06 9.90 -5.09
C TRP A 39 8.07 8.47 -5.66
N GLY A 40 6.97 7.73 -5.51
CA GLY A 40 6.87 6.34 -5.96
C GLY A 40 6.98 6.18 -7.47
N ALA A 41 6.46 7.12 -8.25
CA ALA A 41 6.65 7.14 -9.70
C ALA A 41 8.14 7.34 -10.08
N ALA A 42 8.83 8.26 -9.41
CA ALA A 42 10.26 8.49 -9.64
C ALA A 42 11.09 7.26 -9.26
N GLU A 43 10.75 6.60 -8.15
CA GLU A 43 11.44 5.38 -7.70
C GLU A 43 11.19 4.21 -8.63
N ALA A 44 9.95 4.01 -9.08
CA ALA A 44 9.61 2.98 -10.06
C ALA A 44 10.38 3.16 -11.38
N ALA A 45 10.53 4.41 -11.84
CA ALA A 45 11.31 4.74 -13.02
C ALA A 45 12.81 4.42 -12.85
N ARG A 46 13.39 4.69 -11.68
CA ARG A 46 14.79 4.34 -11.36
C ARG A 46 15.04 2.83 -11.42
N HIS A 47 14.09 2.05 -10.94
CA HIS A 47 14.16 0.57 -10.94
C HIS A 47 13.65 -0.06 -12.23
N ARG A 48 13.17 0.73 -13.20
CA ARG A 48 12.56 0.26 -14.46
C ARG A 48 11.43 -0.75 -14.24
N VAL A 49 10.63 -0.54 -13.18
CA VAL A 49 9.46 -1.35 -12.87
C VAL A 49 8.17 -0.53 -13.04
N PRO A 50 7.05 -1.14 -13.45
CA PRO A 50 5.77 -0.46 -13.45
C PRO A 50 5.32 -0.12 -12.01
N PRO A 51 4.93 1.13 -11.70
CA PRO A 51 4.39 1.47 -10.38
C PRO A 51 2.98 0.87 -10.18
N ARG A 52 2.61 0.60 -8.93
CA ARG A 52 1.27 0.14 -8.54
C ARG A 52 0.64 1.09 -7.53
N MET A 53 -0.58 1.54 -7.78
CA MET A 53 -1.35 2.39 -6.88
C MET A 53 -2.43 1.55 -6.18
N MET A 54 -2.61 1.72 -4.88
CA MET A 54 -3.60 0.99 -4.09
C MET A 54 -4.39 1.92 -3.17
N GLY A 55 -5.71 1.89 -3.31
CA GLY A 55 -6.63 2.53 -2.36
C GLY A 55 -7.26 1.48 -1.46
N ALA A 56 -7.35 1.78 -0.16
CA ALA A 56 -8.09 0.96 0.79
C ALA A 56 -9.25 1.79 1.33
N PHE A 57 -10.44 1.19 1.36
CA PHE A 57 -11.63 1.80 1.94
C PHE A 57 -12.31 0.78 2.84
N ALA A 58 -12.87 1.26 3.96
CA ALA A 58 -13.67 0.41 4.82
C ALA A 58 -15.06 0.23 4.20
N TRP A 59 -15.50 -1.02 4.04
CA TRP A 59 -16.90 -1.29 3.79
C TRP A 59 -17.65 -1.28 5.12
N LEU A 60 -18.34 -0.18 5.41
CA LEU A 60 -19.02 0.03 6.70
C LEU A 60 -20.38 -0.67 6.80
N GLY A 61 -20.87 -1.34 5.76
CA GLY A 61 -22.17 -2.03 5.76
C GLY A 61 -23.35 -1.13 6.20
N PRO A 62 -24.57 -1.68 6.25
CA PRO A 62 -25.73 -0.95 6.76
C PRO A 62 -25.59 -0.51 8.23
N GLN A 63 -24.84 -1.26 9.04
CA GLN A 63 -24.69 -1.03 10.47
C GLN A 63 -23.61 0.00 10.87
N GLY A 64 -22.71 0.40 9.96
CA GLY A 64 -21.59 1.31 10.29
C GLY A 64 -21.92 2.81 10.20
N ALA A 65 -23.11 3.17 9.74
CA ALA A 65 -23.57 4.57 9.71
C ALA A 65 -24.45 4.95 10.92
N GLY A 66 -24.88 3.98 11.73
CA GLY A 66 -26.01 4.14 12.67
C GLY A 66 -25.67 4.39 14.14
N HIS A 67 -24.43 4.19 14.59
CA HIS A 67 -24.08 4.34 16.02
C HIS A 67 -23.14 5.53 16.24
N ARG A 68 -23.65 6.75 16.00
CA ARG A 68 -23.18 7.91 16.77
C ARG A 68 -24.26 8.25 17.77
N ASN A 69 -24.09 7.72 18.98
CA ASN A 69 -24.67 8.10 20.26
C ASN A 69 -25.69 9.26 20.19
N LEU A 70 -26.96 8.92 20.00
CA LEU A 70 -28.04 9.71 20.58
C LEU A 70 -28.08 9.34 22.06
N GLU A 71 -27.15 9.88 22.85
CA GLU A 71 -27.46 10.09 24.25
C GLU A 71 -28.44 11.26 24.28
N GLU A 72 -29.72 10.91 24.19
CA GLU A 72 -30.82 11.74 24.67
C GLU A 72 -30.62 11.99 26.16
N GLY A 73 -29.78 12.97 26.49
CA GLY A 73 -29.70 13.56 27.81
C GLY A 73 -30.84 14.55 28.02
N GLY A 74 -32.07 14.05 28.05
CA GLY A 74 -33.25 14.83 28.40
C GLY A 74 -34.17 14.01 29.29
N ASP A 75 -34.06 14.14 30.61
CA ASP A 75 -35.12 14.75 31.43
C ASP A 75 -34.66 14.92 32.90
N ARG A 76 -35.28 15.91 33.51
CA ARG A 76 -35.17 16.52 34.82
C ARG A 76 -35.20 15.56 36.02
N GLY A 77 -34.36 15.88 37.01
CA GLY A 77 -34.68 15.77 38.44
C GLY A 77 -33.95 16.93 39.12
N ALA A 78 -34.58 18.02 39.59
CA ALA A 78 -35.56 18.08 40.67
C ALA A 78 -35.10 17.28 41.89
N SER A 79 -34.17 17.86 42.65
CA SER A 79 -34.18 17.91 44.12
C SER A 79 -33.20 18.98 44.60
#